data_AF-A0A955PV50-F1
#
_entry.id   AF-A0A955PV50-F1
#
_cell.length_a   1.000
_cell.length_b   1.000
_cell.length_c   1.000
_cell.angle_alpha   90.00
_cell.angle_beta   90.00
_cell.angle_gamma   90.00
#
_symmetry.space_group_name_H-M   'P 1'
#
loop_
_entity.id
_entity.type
_entity.pdbx_description
1 polymer ?
#
loop_
_entity_poly.entity_id
_entity_poly.type
_entity_poly.pdbx_seq_one_letter_code
_entity_poly.pdbx_strand_id
1 'polypeptide(L)' 'LKTVAARIKKCIREIDTGVRLGGDEFAVLLEQIVSIEDVASIAQRILQLLA' A
#
# COMPACT_ATOMS: atom_id res chain seq x y z
N LEU A 1 -5.27 -3.53 -13.61
CA LEU A 1 -5.89 -3.56 -12.26
C LEU A 1 -5.49 -4.79 -11.43
N LYS A 2 -5.65 -6.05 -11.89
CA LYS A 2 -5.17 -7.23 -11.14
C LYS A 2 -3.66 -7.18 -10.83
N THR A 3 -2.86 -6.70 -11.79
CA THR A 3 -1.42 -6.49 -11.61
C THR A 3 -1.10 -5.45 -10.53
N VAL A 4 -1.87 -4.37 -10.46
CA VAL A 4 -1.70 -3.31 -9.45
C VAL A 4 -2.00 -3.83 -8.05
N ALA A 5 -3.12 -4.55 -7.88
CA ALA A 5 -3.46 -5.21 -6.62
C ALA A 5 -2.35 -6.17 -6.15
N ALA A 6 -1.78 -6.96 -7.07
CA ALA A 6 -0.68 -7.87 -6.75
C ALA A 6 0.61 -7.13 -6.36
N ARG A 7 0.92 -6.00 -7.02
CA ARG A 7 2.08 -5.16 -6.68
C ARG A 7 1.92 -4.51 -5.31
N ILE A 8 0.75 -3.94 -5.02
CA ILE A 8 0.44 -3.34 -3.71
C ILE A 8 0.57 -4.41 -2.61
N LYS A 9 -0.03 -5.60 -2.81
CA LYS A 9 0.06 -6.71 -1.84
C LYS A 9 1.51 -7.13 -1.55
N LYS A 10 2.41 -7.07 -2.54
CA LYS A 10 3.84 -7.37 -2.36
C LYS A 10 4.62 -6.22 -1.71
N CYS A 11 4.09 -5.00 -1.75
CA CYS A 11 4.74 -3.81 -1.20
C CYS A 11 4.52 -3.66 0.31
N ILE A 12 3.28 -3.93 0.74
CA ILE A 12 2.85 -3.73 2.12
C ILE A 12 3.30 -4.89 3.00
N ARG A 13 3.37 -4.67 4.32
CA ARG A 13 3.75 -5.71 5.28
C ARG A 13 2.59 -6.70 5.44
N GLU A 14 2.86 -7.91 5.93
CA GLU A 14 1.78 -8.91 6.13
C GLU A 14 0.68 -8.45 7.08
N ILE A 15 1.01 -7.60 8.06
CA ILE A 15 0.06 -7.03 9.01
C ILE A 15 -0.74 -5.85 8.43
N ASP A 16 -0.34 -5.30 7.28
CA ASP A 16 -1.04 -4.21 6.65
C ASP A 16 -2.13 -4.76 5.72
N THR A 17 -3.25 -4.03 5.60
CA THR A 17 -4.39 -4.47 4.79
C THR A 17 -4.56 -3.59 3.56
N GLY A 18 -4.46 -4.18 2.36
CA GLY A 18 -4.76 -3.51 1.10
C GLY A 18 -6.15 -3.88 0.57
N VAL A 19 -6.96 -2.88 0.20
CA VAL A 19 -8.30 -3.07 -0.36
C VAL A 19 -8.43 -2.33 -1.69
N ARG A 20 -9.27 -2.87 -2.59
CA ARG A 20 -9.74 -2.14 -3.77
C ARG A 20 -11.13 -1.61 -3.48
N LEU A 21 -11.30 -0.30 -3.59
CA LEU A 21 -12.58 0.36 -3.32
C LEU A 21 -13.53 0.28 -4.51
N GLY A 22 -12.99 0.43 -5.71
CA GLY A 22 -13.73 0.44 -6.97
C GLY A 22 -12.79 0.88 -8.09
N GLY A 23 -13.21 0.76 -9.36
CA GLY A 23 -12.43 1.31 -10.49
C GLY A 23 -10.92 0.99 -10.40
N ASP A 24 -10.10 2.01 -10.44
CA ASP A 24 -8.64 1.98 -10.21
C ASP A 24 -8.23 2.49 -8.81
N GLU A 25 -9.19 2.66 -7.90
CA GLU A 25 -8.98 3.16 -6.54
C GLU A 25 -8.61 2.04 -5.56
N PHE A 26 -7.56 2.29 -4.78
CA PHE A 26 -7.05 1.41 -3.74
C PHE A 26 -6.85 2.17 -2.44
N ALA A 27 -7.09 1.49 -1.32
CA ALA A 27 -6.76 1.98 0.01
C ALA A 27 -5.90 0.96 0.76
N VAL A 28 -5.00 1.46 1.60
CA VAL A 28 -4.13 0.64 2.46
C VAL A 28 -4.32 1.10 3.89
N LEU A 29 -4.69 0.18 4.77
CA LEU A 29 -4.70 0.37 6.21
C LEU A 29 -3.35 -0.11 6.76
N LEU A 30 -2.63 0.81 7.40
CA LEU A 30 -1.34 0.53 8.01
C LEU A 30 -1.52 0.25 9.50
N GLU A 31 -1.02 -0.91 9.94
CA GLU A 31 -1.10 -1.31 11.33
C GLU A 31 0.20 -1.00 12.07
N GLN A 32 0.07 -0.75 13.38
CA GLN A 32 1.19 -0.58 14.31
C GLN A 32 2.23 0.46 13.85
N ILE A 33 1.76 1.59 13.34
CA ILE A 33 2.62 2.71 12.98
C ILE A 33 3.13 3.40 14.25
N VAL A 34 4.44 3.60 14.32
CA VAL A 34 5.12 4.24 15.46
C VAL A 34 5.40 5.71 15.17
N SER A 35 5.57 6.07 13.90
CA SER A 35 5.94 7.42 13.47
C SER A 35 5.36 7.81 12.12
N ILE A 36 5.30 9.11 11.82
CA ILE A 36 4.82 9.59 10.51
C ILE A 36 5.81 9.25 9.38
N GLU A 37 7.08 9.10 9.74
CA GLU A 37 8.16 8.68 8.85
C GLU A 37 7.94 7.26 8.33
N ASP A 38 7.41 6.36 9.17
CA ASP A 38 7.05 5.00 8.75
C ASP A 38 5.98 5.03 7.65
N VAL A 39 4.96 5.88 7.82
CA VAL A 39 3.90 6.06 6.82
C VAL A 39 4.47 6.62 5.53
N ALA A 40 5.31 7.65 5.62
CA ALA A 40 5.93 8.28 4.45
C ALA A 40 6.80 7.29 3.66
N SER A 41 7.58 6.46 4.35
CA SER A 41 8.40 5.40 3.74
C SER A 41 7.56 4.39 2.97
N ILE A 42 6.46 3.91 3.58
CA ILE A 42 5.56 2.94 2.93
C ILE A 42 4.86 3.58 1.73
N ALA A 43 4.35 4.80 1.87
CA ALA A 43 3.72 5.54 0.77
C ALA A 43 4.68 5.72 -0.41
N GLN A 44 5.94 6.07 -0.14
CA GLN A 44 6.96 6.24 -1.18
C GLN A 44 7.30 4.93 -1.88
N ARG A 45 7.38 3.80 -1.17
CA ARG A 45 7.56 2.47 -1.77
C ARG A 45 6.39 2.10 -2.69
N ILE A 46 5.16 2.40 -2.28
CA ILE A 46 3.97 2.17 -3.12
C ILE A 46 4.04 3.00 -4.39
N LEU A 47 4.36 4.30 -4.29
CA LEU A 47 4.50 5.19 -5.46
C LEU A 47 5.58 4.70 -6.44
N GLN A 48 6.74 4.30 -5.93
CA GLN A 48 7.83 3.76 -6.76
C GLN A 48 7.44 2.46 -7.50
N LEU A 49 6.54 1.65 -6.95
CA LEU A 49 6.04 0.42 -7.57
C LEU A 49 4.97 0.65 -8.65
N LEU A 50 4.33 1.82 -8.62
CA LEU A 50 3.28 2.23 -9.55
C LEU A 50 3.82 3.05 -10.73
N ALA A 51 5.02 3.64 -10.59
CA ALA A 51 5.80 4.19 -11.70
C ALA A 51 6.19 3.09 -12.70
#